data_AF-A0A1N6NPF6-F1
#
_entry.id   AF-A0A1N6NPF6-F1
#
_cell.length_a   1.000
_cell.length_b   1.000
_cell.length_c   1.000
_cell.angle_alpha   90.00
_cell.angle_beta   90.00
_cell.angle_gamma   90.00
#
_symmetry.space_group_name_H-M   'P 1'
#
loop_
_entity.id
_entity.type
_entity.pdbx_description
1 polymer ?
#
loop_
_entity_poly.entity_id
_entity_poly.type
_entity_poly.pdbx_seq_one_letter_code
_entity_poly.pdbx_strand_id
1 'polypeptide(L)'
;MDANETGSEPVAPSTIDATLWAFLRGDMAVRDFELRVYSDDGLETVFGAALYLALISADWRDRHVVAELRLLLEAFARPRLACECITLRDVDVVPMGFTDRADRFFATVGPRHWHDGEEWWLFAARCSMCGQHWLGAQDEQTYDAYALRRLSPSQGKRITADGVWPDEFRTYERVLAVAGGFAATAVPLAE
;
A
#
# COMPACT_ATOMS: atom_id res chain seq x y z
N MET A 1 -5.66 -41.03 1.85
CA MET A 1 -5.39 -40.02 0.80
C MET A 1 -5.68 -38.72 1.48
N ASP A 2 -4.71 -38.22 2.23
CA ASP A 2 -4.93 -37.12 3.17
C ASP A 2 -4.01 -35.99 2.73
N ALA A 3 -4.60 -35.05 1.99
CA ALA A 3 -3.95 -33.80 1.63
C ALA A 3 -3.85 -32.95 2.90
N ASN A 4 -2.63 -32.88 3.43
CA ASN A 4 -2.26 -31.98 4.50
C ASN A 4 -2.13 -30.57 3.90
N GLU A 5 -3.22 -29.82 3.89
CA GLU A 5 -3.20 -28.39 3.56
C GLU A 5 -2.64 -27.61 4.75
N THR A 6 -1.31 -27.49 4.80
CA THR A 6 -0.65 -26.46 5.61
C THR A 6 -1.00 -25.10 5.03
N GLY A 7 -2.13 -24.53 5.47
CA GLY A 7 -2.40 -23.11 5.37
C GLY A 7 -1.30 -22.37 6.12
N SER A 8 -0.33 -21.83 5.39
CA SER A 8 0.64 -20.92 5.96
C SER A 8 -0.11 -19.67 6.41
N GLU A 9 -0.12 -19.42 7.73
CA GLU A 9 -0.56 -18.13 8.26
C GLU A 9 0.21 -17.00 7.57
N PRO A 10 -0.43 -15.86 7.28
CA PRO A 10 0.27 -14.72 6.71
C PRO A 10 1.36 -14.28 7.70
N VAL A 11 2.62 -14.47 7.31
CA VAL A 11 3.77 -14.01 8.08
C VAL A 11 3.69 -12.50 8.16
N ALA A 12 3.42 -11.96 9.36
CA ALA A 12 3.43 -10.53 9.58
C ALA A 12 4.80 -9.97 9.16
N PRO A 13 4.85 -8.83 8.43
CA PRO A 13 6.11 -8.23 8.03
C PRO A 13 6.97 -7.98 9.28
N SER A 14 8.27 -8.22 9.18
CA SER A 14 9.18 -7.92 10.28
C SER A 14 9.12 -6.41 10.61
N THR A 15 9.47 -6.03 11.85
CA THR A 15 9.40 -4.62 12.28
C THR A 15 10.22 -3.68 11.38
N ILE A 16 11.30 -4.19 10.77
CA ILE A 16 12.13 -3.44 9.82
C ILE A 16 11.44 -3.26 8.46
N ASP A 17 10.70 -4.26 7.97
CA ASP A 17 9.93 -4.15 6.73
C ASP A 17 8.81 -3.11 6.85
N ALA A 18 8.10 -3.10 7.97
CA ALA A 18 7.04 -2.12 8.22
C ALA A 18 7.58 -0.68 8.28
N THR A 19 8.73 -0.48 8.95
CA THR A 19 9.43 0.81 9.04
C THR A 19 9.91 1.27 7.67
N LEU A 20 10.55 0.36 6.92
CA LEU A 20 11.05 0.63 5.58
C LEU A 20 9.93 1.06 4.62
N TRP A 21 8.84 0.30 4.57
CA TRP A 21 7.74 0.64 3.68
C TRP A 21 7.00 1.91 4.10
N ALA A 22 6.89 2.21 5.40
CA ALA A 22 6.37 3.51 5.85
C ALA A 22 7.22 4.68 5.33
N PHE A 23 8.55 4.55 5.35
CA PHE A 23 9.45 5.55 4.77
C PHE A 23 9.33 5.65 3.24
N LEU A 24 9.26 4.52 2.53
CA LEU A 24 9.11 4.48 1.07
C LEU A 24 7.79 5.10 0.59
N ARG A 25 6.68 4.86 1.31
CA ARG A 25 5.37 5.45 1.01
C ARG A 25 5.26 6.94 1.37
N GLY A 26 6.19 7.44 2.20
CA GLY A 26 6.15 8.81 2.72
C GLY A 26 5.27 8.99 3.96
N ASP A 27 4.84 7.90 4.60
CA ASP A 27 4.09 7.91 5.86
C ASP A 27 4.99 8.20 7.08
N MET A 28 6.32 8.14 6.88
CA MET A 28 7.33 8.41 7.90
C MET A 28 8.19 9.61 7.48
N ALA A 29 8.45 10.52 8.42
CA ALA A 29 9.34 11.65 8.19
C ALA A 29 10.77 11.17 7.95
N VAL A 30 11.49 11.87 7.06
CA VAL A 30 12.89 11.55 6.72
C VAL A 30 13.77 11.47 7.96
N ARG A 31 13.62 12.44 8.86
CA ARG A 31 14.36 12.51 10.13
C ARG A 31 14.12 11.30 11.04
N ASP A 32 12.89 10.79 11.09
CA ASP A 32 12.57 9.64 11.94
C ASP A 32 13.20 8.36 11.40
N PHE A 33 13.22 8.22 10.06
CA PHE A 33 13.91 7.10 9.41
C PHE A 33 15.43 7.21 9.55
N GLU A 34 16.01 8.41 9.40
CA GLU A 34 17.44 8.67 9.64
C GLU A 34 17.85 8.29 11.08
N LEU A 35 17.09 8.73 12.09
CA LEU A 35 17.36 8.37 13.49
C LEU A 35 17.32 6.85 13.71
N ARG A 36 16.40 6.14 13.05
CA ARG A 36 16.33 4.68 13.09
C ARG A 36 17.59 4.04 12.52
N VAL A 37 18.03 4.50 11.35
CA VAL A 37 19.26 4.01 10.68
C VAL A 37 20.46 4.12 11.61
N TYR A 38 20.59 5.23 12.35
CA TYR A 38 21.71 5.43 13.28
C TYR A 38 21.59 4.68 14.62
N SER A 39 20.39 4.21 14.97
CA SER A 39 20.13 3.56 16.26
C SER A 39 20.12 2.03 16.22
N ASP A 40 20.15 1.43 15.02
CA ASP A 40 20.01 -0.01 14.85
C ASP A 40 21.36 -0.67 14.49
N ASP A 41 21.98 -1.30 15.48
CA ASP A 41 23.27 -1.98 15.34
C ASP A 41 23.20 -3.23 14.42
N GLY A 42 22.00 -3.73 14.10
CA GLY A 42 21.77 -4.89 13.24
C GLY A 42 21.55 -4.55 11.76
N LEU A 43 21.43 -3.26 11.42
CA LEU A 43 20.99 -2.80 10.11
C LEU A 43 21.94 -3.21 8.98
N GLU A 44 23.25 -3.22 9.25
CA GLU A 44 24.27 -3.66 8.27
C GLU A 44 24.08 -5.12 7.86
N THR A 45 23.68 -5.98 8.80
CA THR A 45 23.42 -7.40 8.51
C THR A 45 22.21 -7.56 7.58
N VAL A 46 21.20 -6.70 7.73
CA VAL A 46 19.98 -6.75 6.93
C VAL A 46 20.23 -6.19 5.52
N PHE A 47 20.76 -4.98 5.42
CA PHE A 47 20.95 -4.29 4.14
C PHE A 47 22.21 -4.70 3.37
N GLY A 48 23.18 -5.30 4.07
CA GLY A 48 24.52 -5.52 3.56
C GLY A 48 25.37 -4.25 3.58
N ALA A 49 26.69 -4.43 3.62
CA ALA A 49 27.65 -3.35 3.82
C ALA A 49 27.51 -2.17 2.84
N ALA A 50 27.24 -2.45 1.55
CA ALA A 50 27.16 -1.40 0.53
C ALA A 50 25.94 -0.48 0.72
N LEU A 51 24.75 -1.05 0.90
CA LEU A 51 23.53 -0.27 1.11
C LEU A 51 23.53 0.40 2.49
N TYR A 52 24.04 -0.28 3.51
CA TYR A 52 24.22 0.31 4.82
C TYR A 52 25.15 1.53 4.78
N LEU A 53 26.31 1.41 4.12
CA LEU A 53 27.24 2.52 3.94
C LEU A 53 26.57 3.71 3.24
N ALA A 54 25.79 3.45 2.19
CA ALA A 54 25.03 4.51 1.49
C ALA A 54 24.05 5.24 2.43
N LEU A 55 23.37 4.51 3.33
CA LEU A 55 22.43 5.09 4.28
C LEU A 55 23.12 5.94 5.35
N ILE A 56 24.22 5.45 5.95
CA ILE A 56 24.89 6.18 7.03
C ILE A 56 25.71 7.37 6.54
N SER A 57 26.13 7.37 5.27
CA SER A 57 26.95 8.44 4.67
C SER A 57 26.15 9.51 3.92
N ALA A 58 24.84 9.32 3.78
CA ALA A 58 23.97 10.23 3.05
C ALA A 58 23.76 11.58 3.76
N ASP A 59 23.64 12.65 2.98
CA ASP A 59 23.08 13.92 3.48
C ASP A 59 21.55 13.86 3.40
N TRP A 60 20.91 13.46 4.51
CA TRP A 60 19.45 13.33 4.65
C TRP A 60 18.68 14.65 4.50
N ARG A 61 19.37 15.78 4.42
CA ARG A 61 18.77 17.10 4.15
C ARG A 61 18.64 17.38 2.66
N ASP A 62 19.40 16.67 1.82
CA ASP A 62 19.30 16.78 0.37
C ASP A 62 18.17 15.90 -0.16
N ARG A 63 17.12 16.54 -0.67
CA ARG A 63 15.95 15.85 -1.24
C ARG A 63 16.29 14.91 -2.41
N HIS A 64 17.34 15.21 -3.18
CA HIS A 64 17.75 14.39 -4.31
C HIS A 64 18.40 13.10 -3.81
N VAL A 65 19.29 13.22 -2.81
CA VAL A 65 19.90 12.06 -2.13
C VAL A 65 18.82 11.19 -1.50
N VAL A 66 17.85 11.79 -0.80
CA VAL A 66 16.74 11.04 -0.18
C VAL A 66 15.88 10.32 -1.24
N ALA A 67 15.64 10.95 -2.39
CA ALA A 67 14.91 10.32 -3.49
C ALA A 67 15.68 9.12 -4.07
N GLU A 68 16.99 9.24 -4.27
CA GLU A 68 17.85 8.14 -4.74
C GLU A 68 17.90 6.99 -3.73
N LEU A 69 18.03 7.30 -2.44
CA LEU A 69 18.00 6.29 -1.38
C LEU A 69 16.68 5.52 -1.38
N ARG A 70 15.55 6.19 -1.59
CA ARG A 70 14.24 5.52 -1.69
C ARG A 70 14.21 4.52 -2.85
N LEU A 71 14.77 4.88 -4.01
CA LEU A 71 14.87 3.95 -5.15
C LEU A 71 15.75 2.73 -4.82
N LEU A 72 16.89 2.94 -4.17
CA LEU A 72 17.79 1.84 -3.75
C LEU A 72 17.13 0.92 -2.72
N LEU A 73 16.49 1.51 -1.71
CA LEU A 73 15.77 0.80 -0.67
C LEU A 73 14.57 0.03 -1.22
N GLU A 74 13.82 0.60 -2.16
CA GLU A 74 12.73 -0.10 -2.84
C GLU A 74 13.25 -1.26 -3.69
N ALA A 75 14.31 -1.05 -4.49
CA ALA A 75 14.93 -2.11 -5.28
C ALA A 75 15.45 -3.26 -4.41
N PHE A 76 15.96 -2.93 -3.22
CA PHE A 76 16.33 -3.91 -2.22
C PHE A 76 15.11 -4.65 -1.66
N ALA A 77 14.05 -3.95 -1.26
CA ALA A 77 12.91 -4.55 -0.55
C ALA A 77 11.98 -5.35 -1.48
N ARG A 78 11.78 -4.88 -2.71
CA ARG A 78 10.76 -5.37 -3.65
C ARG A 78 10.85 -6.87 -3.95
N PRO A 79 12.02 -7.50 -4.15
CA PRO A 79 12.12 -8.94 -4.37
C PRO A 79 11.59 -9.81 -3.22
N ARG A 80 11.41 -9.24 -2.02
CA ARG A 80 10.89 -9.95 -0.83
C ARG A 80 9.37 -9.80 -0.68
N LEU A 81 8.71 -9.04 -1.55
CA LEU A 81 7.27 -8.82 -1.48
C LEU A 81 6.49 -10.06 -1.92
N ALA A 82 5.60 -10.51 -1.05
CA ALA A 82 4.58 -11.48 -1.40
C ALA A 82 3.35 -10.85 -2.09
N CYS A 83 3.12 -9.55 -1.88
CA CYS A 83 2.03 -8.78 -2.50
C CYS A 83 2.32 -7.28 -2.46
N GLU A 84 1.58 -6.50 -3.26
CA GLU A 84 1.69 -5.03 -3.28
C GLU A 84 0.99 -4.34 -2.11
N CYS A 85 0.27 -5.09 -1.25
CA CYS A 85 -0.52 -4.45 -0.21
C CYS A 85 0.32 -3.57 0.71
N ILE A 86 1.55 -3.94 1.07
CA ILE A 86 2.41 -3.12 1.93
C ILE A 86 2.98 -1.88 1.22
N THR A 87 2.96 -1.81 -0.11
CA THR A 87 3.48 -0.67 -0.88
C THR A 87 2.45 0.45 -1.01
N LEU A 88 1.18 0.19 -0.67
CA LEU A 88 0.08 1.14 -0.73
C LEU A 88 -0.14 1.84 0.62
N ARG A 89 -0.59 3.08 0.59
CA ARG A 89 -1.04 3.80 1.80
C ARG A 89 -2.45 3.36 2.23
N ASP A 90 -2.92 3.89 3.36
CA ASP A 90 -4.29 3.61 3.84
C ASP A 90 -5.35 4.12 2.88
N VAL A 91 -5.10 5.27 2.25
CA VAL A 91 -5.80 5.75 1.06
C VAL A 91 -4.74 5.97 -0.01
N ASP A 92 -4.90 5.33 -1.17
CA ASP A 92 -3.92 5.40 -2.24
C ASP A 92 -4.55 5.25 -3.61
N VAL A 93 -3.76 5.48 -4.66
CA VAL A 93 -4.21 5.37 -6.04
C VAL A 93 -3.28 4.46 -6.82
N VAL A 94 -3.89 3.54 -7.57
CA VAL A 94 -3.19 2.63 -8.50
C VAL A 94 -3.61 3.00 -9.92
N PRO A 95 -2.71 3.58 -10.74
CA PRO A 95 -2.99 3.84 -12.14
C PRO A 95 -3.33 2.54 -12.88
N MET A 96 -4.36 2.57 -13.73
CA MET A 96 -4.75 1.45 -14.58
C MET A 96 -3.76 1.25 -15.73
N GLY A 97 -3.28 2.35 -16.30
CA GLY A 97 -2.31 2.36 -17.41
C GLY A 97 -0.90 2.78 -17.01
N PHE A 98 -0.02 2.84 -18.02
CA PHE A 98 1.36 3.36 -17.98
C PHE A 98 2.40 2.56 -17.16
N THR A 99 1.96 1.80 -16.15
CA THR A 99 2.83 0.93 -15.34
C THR A 99 2.17 -0.42 -15.11
N ASP A 100 2.95 -1.44 -14.78
CA ASP A 100 2.47 -2.76 -14.35
C ASP A 100 1.96 -2.78 -12.89
N ARG A 101 1.77 -1.60 -12.25
CA ARG A 101 1.37 -1.51 -10.83
C ARG A 101 -0.01 -2.10 -10.58
N ALA A 102 -0.99 -1.83 -11.47
CA ALA A 102 -2.32 -2.46 -11.38
C ALA A 102 -2.21 -3.98 -11.49
N ASP A 103 -1.45 -4.48 -12.45
CA ASP A 103 -1.24 -5.92 -12.65
C ASP A 103 -0.64 -6.58 -11.41
N ARG A 104 0.42 -6.00 -10.84
CA ARG A 104 1.04 -6.52 -9.60
C ARG A 104 0.11 -6.48 -8.39
N PHE A 105 -0.73 -5.43 -8.28
CA PHE A 105 -1.72 -5.34 -7.21
C PHE A 105 -2.79 -6.43 -7.34
N PHE A 106 -3.43 -6.52 -8.50
CA PHE A 106 -4.51 -7.48 -8.74
C PHE A 106 -4.04 -8.93 -8.90
N ALA A 107 -2.74 -9.18 -9.10
CA ALA A 107 -2.17 -10.52 -9.05
C ALA A 107 -2.46 -11.25 -7.72
N THR A 108 -2.65 -10.51 -6.62
CA THR A 108 -2.94 -11.08 -5.30
C THR A 108 -4.22 -10.56 -4.67
N VAL A 109 -4.84 -9.51 -5.23
CA VAL A 109 -6.06 -8.89 -4.68
C VAL A 109 -7.27 -9.27 -5.52
N GLY A 110 -8.14 -10.11 -4.94
CA GLY A 110 -9.39 -10.59 -5.54
C GLY A 110 -10.09 -11.61 -4.62
N PRO A 111 -11.27 -12.15 -4.99
CA PRO A 111 -12.24 -11.60 -5.93
C PRO A 111 -12.87 -10.29 -5.42
N ARG A 112 -13.41 -9.50 -6.35
CA ARG A 112 -14.05 -8.21 -6.09
C ARG A 112 -15.57 -8.43 -5.93
N HIS A 113 -16.12 -8.00 -4.81
CA HIS A 113 -17.56 -7.83 -4.66
C HIS A 113 -17.89 -6.43 -5.17
N TRP A 114 -18.63 -6.31 -6.27
CA TRP A 114 -19.02 -5.03 -6.84
C TRP A 114 -20.31 -4.53 -6.18
N HIS A 115 -20.46 -3.22 -6.06
CA HIS A 115 -21.72 -2.62 -5.67
C HIS A 115 -22.76 -2.84 -6.77
N ASP A 116 -23.97 -3.27 -6.40
CA ASP A 116 -25.04 -3.68 -7.31
C ASP A 116 -26.04 -2.55 -7.65
N GLY A 117 -25.83 -1.36 -7.08
CA GLY A 117 -26.62 -0.14 -7.30
C GLY A 117 -26.04 0.84 -8.34
N GLU A 118 -26.35 2.13 -8.16
CA GLU A 118 -25.93 3.21 -9.07
C GLU A 118 -24.42 3.50 -9.00
N GLU A 119 -23.76 3.15 -7.90
CA GLU A 119 -22.31 3.27 -7.72
C GLU A 119 -21.53 2.13 -8.39
N TRP A 120 -21.74 1.93 -9.69
CA TRP A 120 -21.13 0.84 -10.48
C TRP A 120 -19.59 0.81 -10.44
N TRP A 121 -18.96 1.93 -10.08
CA TRP A 121 -17.51 2.06 -9.92
C TRP A 121 -16.97 1.42 -8.63
N LEU A 122 -17.83 1.14 -7.65
CA LEU A 122 -17.43 0.75 -6.30
C LEU A 122 -17.28 -0.78 -6.16
N PHE A 123 -16.20 -1.22 -5.51
CA PHE A 123 -15.97 -2.62 -5.19
C PHE A 123 -15.27 -2.82 -3.84
N ALA A 124 -15.45 -3.99 -3.26
CA ALA A 124 -14.66 -4.48 -2.13
C ALA A 124 -13.79 -5.64 -2.59
N ALA A 125 -12.55 -5.70 -2.14
CA ALA A 125 -11.59 -6.75 -2.48
C ALA A 125 -10.81 -7.22 -1.25
N ARG A 126 -10.16 -8.38 -1.39
CA ARG A 126 -9.28 -8.93 -0.35
C ARG A 126 -8.00 -9.46 -0.98
N CYS A 127 -6.86 -9.25 -0.32
CA CYS A 127 -5.61 -9.87 -0.71
C CYS A 127 -5.58 -11.33 -0.28
N SER A 128 -5.28 -12.26 -1.19
CA SER A 128 -5.11 -13.68 -0.89
C SER A 128 -3.82 -13.98 -0.11
N MET A 129 -2.81 -13.11 -0.22
CA MET A 129 -1.50 -13.32 0.42
C MET A 129 -1.43 -12.79 1.85
N CYS A 130 -1.89 -11.56 2.10
CA CYS A 130 -1.84 -10.96 3.44
C CYS A 130 -3.20 -10.79 4.11
N GLY A 131 -4.30 -11.10 3.42
CA GLY A 131 -5.65 -10.97 3.97
C GLY A 131 -6.20 -9.53 4.08
N GLN A 132 -5.42 -8.50 3.70
CA GLN A 132 -5.84 -7.10 3.71
C GLN A 132 -7.12 -6.91 2.89
N HIS A 133 -8.12 -6.23 3.47
CA HIS A 133 -9.33 -5.84 2.78
C HIS A 133 -9.19 -4.43 2.19
N TRP A 134 -9.78 -4.21 1.03
CA TRP A 134 -9.76 -2.95 0.31
C TRP A 134 -11.16 -2.55 -0.11
N LEU A 135 -11.50 -1.28 0.08
CA LEU A 135 -12.55 -0.59 -0.67
C LEU A 135 -11.87 0.02 -1.88
N GLY A 136 -12.40 -0.22 -3.06
CA GLY A 136 -11.88 0.34 -4.30
C GLY A 136 -12.96 1.04 -5.08
N ALA A 137 -12.58 2.09 -5.78
CA ALA A 137 -13.43 2.78 -6.73
C ALA A 137 -12.68 2.95 -8.05
N GLN A 138 -13.40 2.68 -9.12
CA GLN A 138 -12.88 2.73 -10.48
C GLN A 138 -13.12 4.10 -11.12
N ASP A 139 -12.08 4.75 -11.63
CA ASP A 139 -12.20 5.91 -12.51
C ASP A 139 -11.58 5.62 -13.87
N GLU A 140 -12.41 5.26 -14.84
CA GLU A 140 -11.99 5.06 -16.24
C GLU A 140 -12.18 6.33 -17.10
N GLN A 141 -12.81 7.39 -16.57
CA GLN A 141 -13.20 8.55 -17.39
C GLN A 141 -12.20 9.70 -17.31
N THR A 142 -11.63 9.95 -16.13
CA THR A 142 -10.78 11.14 -15.91
C THR A 142 -9.31 10.78 -15.75
N TYR A 143 -8.99 9.92 -14.78
CA TYR A 143 -7.60 9.64 -14.37
C TYR A 143 -7.10 8.24 -14.73
N ASP A 144 -7.97 7.36 -15.25
CA ASP A 144 -7.62 5.97 -15.58
C ASP A 144 -6.92 5.27 -14.40
N ALA A 145 -7.62 5.23 -13.26
CA ALA A 145 -7.04 4.83 -11.98
C ALA A 145 -8.04 4.17 -11.03
N TYR A 146 -7.51 3.34 -10.13
CA TYR A 146 -8.24 2.79 -8.98
C TYR A 146 -7.93 3.62 -7.74
N ALA A 147 -8.93 4.30 -7.19
CA ALA A 147 -8.84 4.89 -5.85
C ALA A 147 -9.09 3.79 -4.82
N LEU A 148 -8.19 3.62 -3.87
CA LEU A 148 -8.20 2.52 -2.90
C LEU A 148 -8.22 3.06 -1.48
N ARG A 149 -8.92 2.34 -0.60
CA ARG A 149 -8.84 2.51 0.84
C ARG A 149 -8.73 1.19 1.57
N ARG A 150 -7.82 1.09 2.54
CA ARG A 150 -7.74 -0.05 3.45
C ARG A 150 -8.98 -0.16 4.31
N LEU A 151 -9.49 -1.37 4.40
CA LEU A 151 -10.53 -1.75 5.33
C LEU A 151 -9.95 -2.60 6.45
N SER A 152 -10.43 -2.37 7.66
CA SER A 152 -10.28 -3.35 8.74
C SER A 152 -11.01 -4.65 8.38
N PRO A 153 -10.63 -5.79 8.99
CA PRO A 153 -11.32 -7.05 8.75
C PRO A 153 -12.83 -7.01 9.06
N SER A 154 -13.25 -6.21 10.05
CA SER A 154 -14.66 -6.04 10.41
C SER A 154 -15.42 -5.23 9.34
N GLN A 155 -14.83 -4.16 8.82
CA GLN A 155 -15.43 -3.38 7.74
C GLN A 155 -15.57 -4.21 6.45
N GLY A 156 -14.55 -4.97 6.08
CA GLY A 156 -14.62 -5.87 4.92
C GLY A 156 -15.74 -6.90 5.04
N LYS A 157 -15.88 -7.52 6.22
CA LYS A 157 -16.97 -8.48 6.50
C LYS A 157 -18.35 -7.84 6.39
N ARG A 158 -18.56 -6.64 6.94
CA ARG A 158 -19.85 -5.93 6.89
C ARG A 158 -20.31 -5.65 5.45
N ILE A 159 -19.38 -5.35 4.54
CA ILE A 159 -19.72 -5.18 3.12
C ILE A 159 -20.23 -6.51 2.55
N THR A 160 -19.45 -7.59 2.72
CA THR A 160 -19.76 -8.88 2.09
C THR A 160 -20.95 -9.62 2.71
N ALA A 161 -21.22 -9.41 4.01
CA ALA A 161 -22.27 -10.13 4.73
C ALA A 161 -23.58 -9.33 4.81
N ASP A 162 -23.47 -8.01 5.03
CA ASP A 162 -24.62 -7.16 5.36
C ASP A 162 -24.95 -6.15 4.24
N GLY A 163 -24.13 -6.08 3.17
CA GLY A 163 -24.27 -5.09 2.12
C GLY A 163 -24.03 -3.65 2.60
N VAL A 164 -23.33 -3.47 3.73
CA VAL A 164 -23.11 -2.14 4.31
C VAL A 164 -21.80 -1.56 3.83
N TRP A 165 -21.88 -0.64 2.87
CA TRP A 165 -20.72 0.03 2.30
C TRP A 165 -20.37 1.32 3.03
N PRO A 166 -19.08 1.59 3.26
CA PRO A 166 -18.61 2.88 3.77
C PRO A 166 -19.02 4.05 2.86
N ASP A 167 -19.17 5.24 3.45
CA ASP A 167 -19.54 6.45 2.69
C ASP A 167 -18.41 6.99 1.79
N GLU A 168 -17.20 6.50 2.00
CA GLU A 168 -16.05 6.85 1.19
C GLU A 168 -16.22 6.27 -0.22
N PHE A 169 -16.04 7.10 -1.24
CA PHE A 169 -16.31 6.78 -2.65
C PHE A 169 -17.78 6.55 -3.05
N ARG A 170 -18.75 6.82 -2.16
CA ARG A 170 -20.19 6.81 -2.52
C ARG A 170 -20.56 7.81 -3.61
N THR A 171 -19.83 8.91 -3.69
CA THR A 171 -20.00 9.88 -4.78
C THR A 171 -18.79 9.86 -5.69
N TYR A 172 -19.02 10.02 -6.99
CA TYR A 172 -17.94 10.02 -7.96
C TYR A 172 -16.98 11.21 -7.75
N GLU A 173 -17.47 12.36 -7.24
CA GLU A 173 -16.62 13.49 -6.88
C GLU A 173 -15.60 13.14 -5.78
N ARG A 174 -15.96 12.27 -4.83
CA ARG A 174 -15.00 11.78 -3.82
C ARG A 174 -13.95 10.87 -4.43
N VAL A 175 -14.34 10.05 -5.41
CA VAL A 175 -13.40 9.24 -6.20
C VAL A 175 -12.42 10.14 -6.93
N LEU A 176 -12.93 11.16 -7.63
CA LEU A 176 -12.11 12.13 -8.36
C LEU A 176 -11.23 12.98 -7.42
N ALA A 177 -11.68 13.31 -6.21
CA ALA A 177 -10.85 14.02 -5.24
C ALA A 177 -9.65 13.20 -4.78
N VAL A 178 -9.81 11.88 -4.60
CA VAL A 178 -8.71 10.98 -4.23
C VAL A 178 -7.83 10.65 -5.44
N ALA A 179 -8.43 10.33 -6.59
CA ALA A 179 -7.70 10.04 -7.83
C ALA A 179 -6.94 11.27 -8.35
N GLY A 180 -7.57 12.46 -8.33
CA GLY A 180 -6.95 13.74 -8.64
C GLY A 180 -6.02 14.28 -7.54
N GLY A 181 -6.13 13.73 -6.33
CA GLY A 181 -5.24 13.95 -5.18
C GLY A 181 -3.79 13.50 -5.42
N PHE A 182 -3.47 12.92 -6.58
CA PHE A 182 -2.13 12.96 -7.16
C PHE A 182 -1.54 14.39 -7.22
N ALA A 183 -2.35 15.44 -7.03
CA ALA A 183 -1.91 16.83 -6.86
C ALA A 183 -2.08 17.46 -5.44
N ALA A 184 -2.76 16.82 -4.48
CA ALA A 184 -2.99 17.46 -3.17
C ALA A 184 -3.22 16.45 -2.02
N THR A 185 -2.37 16.57 -1.00
CA THR A 185 -2.40 15.84 0.27
C THR A 185 -3.64 16.10 1.13
N ALA A 186 -4.06 15.03 1.82
CA ALA A 186 -4.79 14.97 3.09
C ALA A 186 -6.22 15.55 3.15
N VAL A 187 -7.21 14.66 3.20
CA VAL A 187 -8.48 14.91 3.90
C VAL A 187 -8.46 14.07 5.19
N PRO A 188 -8.69 14.66 6.38
CA PRO A 188 -8.79 13.89 7.60
C PRO A 188 -10.11 13.10 7.63
N LEU A 189 -10.04 11.82 8.01
CA LEU A 189 -11.20 10.98 8.26
C LEU A 189 -11.91 11.47 9.52
N ALA A 190 -13.21 11.77 9.41
CA ALA A 190 -14.07 12.02 10.56
C ALA A 190 -14.40 10.69 11.26
N GLU A 191 -14.35 10.70 12.59
CA GLU A 191 -14.65 9.59 13.51
C GLU A 191 -16.10 9.07 13.40
#